data_AF-A0A7Y2ZZ83-F1
#
_entry.id   AF-A0A7Y2ZZ83-F1
#
_cell.length_a   1.000
_cell.length_b   1.000
_cell.length_c   1.000
_cell.angle_alpha   90.00
_cell.angle_beta   90.00
_cell.angle_gamma   90.00
#
_symmetry.space_group_name_H-M   'P 1'
#
loop_
_entity.id
_entity.type
_entity.pdbx_description
1 polymer ?
#
loop_
_entity_poly.entity_id
_entity_poly.type
_entity_poly.pdbx_seq_one_letter_code
_entity_poly.pdbx_strand_id
1 'polypeptide(L)'
;MSTTWLPCGNYHQNYAEDHAWWQTKFIKGKMIFLALILFVVILLISDSYMLSVCNLVGYTILGALGVQLLIGFCGQVTLGHAAFLAVGAYTSTLLILEFPWPKLFLDWGLAYPISIIVAAIVAGIWSVLF
;
A
#
# COMPACT_ATOMS: atom_id res chain seq x y z
N MET A 1 14.81 -23.75 12.64
CA MET A 1 14.80 -23.07 13.94
C MET A 1 14.27 -21.67 13.68
N SER A 2 13.15 -21.29 14.28
CA SER A 2 12.62 -19.93 14.10
C SER A 2 13.66 -18.94 14.62
N THR A 3 13.94 -17.89 13.86
CA THR A 3 14.89 -16.84 14.25
C THR A 3 14.24 -15.79 15.15
N THR A 4 12.94 -15.91 15.42
CA THR A 4 12.15 -14.99 16.23
C THR A 4 11.89 -15.54 17.62
N TRP A 5 12.18 -14.72 18.65
CA TRP A 5 11.91 -15.04 20.05
C TRP A 5 10.41 -14.81 20.36
N LEU A 6 9.70 -15.87 20.72
CA LEU A 6 8.28 -15.85 21.07
C LEU A 6 8.09 -15.89 22.60
N PRO A 7 6.97 -15.35 23.13
CA PRO A 7 6.59 -15.55 24.52
C PRO A 7 6.52 -17.03 24.89
N CYS A 8 6.93 -17.37 26.12
CA CYS A 8 6.88 -18.74 26.62
C CYS A 8 5.48 -19.37 26.45
N GLY A 9 5.43 -20.59 25.91
CA GLY A 9 4.18 -21.34 25.71
C GLY A 9 3.53 -21.17 24.33
N ASN A 10 4.06 -20.32 23.45
CA ASN A 10 3.63 -20.25 22.05
C ASN A 10 4.71 -20.83 21.12
N TYR A 11 4.47 -22.04 20.61
CA TYR A 11 5.42 -22.77 19.76
C TYR A 11 4.86 -22.88 18.34
N HIS A 12 5.68 -22.55 17.34
CA HIS A 12 5.37 -22.88 15.96
C HIS A 12 5.61 -24.37 15.73
N GLN A 13 4.57 -25.08 15.31
CA GLN A 13 4.65 -26.50 14.94
C GLN A 13 4.81 -26.68 13.43
N ASN A 14 4.37 -25.71 12.64
CA ASN A 14 4.42 -25.75 11.18
C ASN A 14 5.23 -24.58 10.60
N TYR A 15 5.88 -24.81 9.46
CA TYR A 15 6.56 -23.74 8.70
C TYR A 15 5.62 -22.58 8.33
N ALA A 16 4.35 -22.89 8.05
CA ALA A 16 3.35 -21.85 7.76
C ALA A 16 3.14 -20.86 8.91
N GLU A 17 3.32 -21.30 10.16
CA GLU A 17 3.20 -20.44 11.34
C GLU A 17 4.45 -19.55 11.50
N ASP A 18 5.63 -20.06 11.11
CA ASP A 18 6.87 -19.30 11.14
C ASP A 18 6.92 -18.21 10.05
N HIS A 19 6.33 -18.48 8.87
CA HIS A 19 6.21 -17.50 7.79
C HIS A 19 4.98 -16.58 7.92
N ALA A 20 4.19 -16.71 8.99
CA ALA A 20 3.02 -15.85 9.18
C ALA A 20 3.44 -14.39 9.42
N TRP A 21 2.83 -13.46 8.66
CA TRP A 21 3.11 -12.02 8.76
C TRP A 21 2.90 -11.46 10.18
N TRP A 22 1.94 -12.01 10.94
CA TRP A 22 1.73 -11.71 12.35
C TRP A 22 1.68 -13.00 13.17
N GLN A 23 2.81 -13.35 13.78
CA GLN A 23 3.01 -14.63 14.46
C GLN A 23 2.22 -14.80 15.78
N THR A 24 1.85 -13.71 16.47
CA THR A 24 1.12 -13.80 17.76
C THR A 24 -0.23 -13.07 17.73
N LYS A 25 -1.19 -13.54 18.54
CA LYS A 25 -2.50 -12.88 18.72
C LYS A 25 -2.35 -11.43 19.20
N PHE A 26 -1.36 -11.16 20.04
CA PHE A 26 -1.07 -9.81 20.51
C PHE A 26 -0.60 -8.88 19.39
N ILE A 27 0.31 -9.34 18.52
CA ILE A 27 0.76 -8.57 17.35
C ILE A 27 -0.41 -8.35 16.39
N LYS A 28 -1.23 -9.38 16.12
CA LYS A 28 -2.44 -9.23 15.31
C LYS A 28 -3.37 -8.15 15.88
N GLY A 29 -3.62 -8.15 17.19
CA GLY A 29 -4.42 -7.12 17.86
C GLY A 29 -3.85 -5.71 17.69
N LYS A 30 -2.55 -5.53 17.94
CA LYS A 30 -1.86 -4.24 17.73
C LYS A 30 -1.95 -3.74 16.28
N MET A 31 -1.82 -4.64 15.32
CA MET A 31 -1.82 -4.30 13.90
C MET A 31 -3.24 -3.97 13.40
N ILE A 32 -4.25 -4.69 13.87
CA ILE A 32 -5.66 -4.33 13.64
C ILE A 32 -5.98 -2.98 14.26
N PHE A 33 -5.50 -2.72 15.48
CA PHE A 33 -5.70 -1.44 16.15
C PHE A 33 -5.03 -0.29 15.38
N LEU A 34 -3.81 -0.49 14.90
CA LEU A 34 -3.11 0.48 14.04
C LEU A 34 -3.86 0.72 12.73
N ALA A 35 -4.37 -0.34 12.08
CA ALA A 35 -5.19 -0.21 10.87
C ALA A 35 -6.48 0.59 11.14
N LEU A 36 -7.15 0.33 12.26
CA LEU A 36 -8.36 1.05 12.66
C LEU A 36 -8.06 2.54 12.88
N ILE A 37 -6.93 2.88 13.51
CA ILE A 37 -6.51 4.27 13.67
C ILE A 37 -6.29 4.94 12.31
N LEU A 38 -5.55 4.29 11.41
CA LEU A 38 -5.18 4.88 10.12
C LEU A 38 -6.32 4.97 9.11
N PHE A 39 -7.31 4.06 9.15
CA PHE A 39 -8.38 4.04 8.14
C PHE A 39 -9.73 4.54 8.66
N VAL A 40 -9.93 4.59 9.98
CA VAL A 40 -11.21 5.02 10.58
C VAL A 40 -11.01 6.30 11.39
N VAL A 41 -10.12 6.28 12.39
CA VAL A 41 -9.99 7.40 13.33
C VAL A 41 -9.46 8.64 12.64
N ILE A 42 -8.41 8.51 11.82
CA ILE A 42 -7.82 9.66 11.13
C ILE A 42 -8.81 10.27 10.14
N LEU A 43 -9.66 9.46 9.49
CA LEU A 43 -10.66 9.94 8.54
C LEU A 43 -11.79 10.73 9.23
N LEU A 44 -12.15 10.34 10.45
CA LEU A 44 -13.21 11.00 11.22
C LEU A 44 -12.76 12.32 11.86
N ILE A 45 -11.47 12.47 12.16
CA ILE A 45 -10.94 13.62 12.93
C ILE A 45 -10.20 14.62 12.03
N SER A 46 -9.68 14.19 10.87
CA SER A 46 -8.82 15.03 10.05
C SER A 46 -9.61 16.03 9.21
N ASP A 47 -9.14 17.28 9.22
CA ASP A 47 -9.50 18.27 8.22
C ASP A 47 -8.84 17.96 6.85
N SER A 48 -9.36 18.56 5.78
CA SER A 48 -8.83 18.51 4.41
C SER A 48 -7.30 18.66 4.32
N TYR A 49 -6.71 19.58 5.09
CA TYR A 49 -5.27 19.79 5.12
C TYR A 49 -4.53 18.58 5.71
N MET A 50 -4.96 18.10 6.88
CA MET A 50 -4.34 16.95 7.55
C MET A 50 -4.44 15.71 6.67
N LEU A 51 -5.58 15.51 6.01
CA LEU A 51 -5.79 14.37 5.11
C LEU A 51 -4.85 14.42 3.90
N SER A 52 -4.61 15.61 3.33
CA SER A 52 -3.63 15.81 2.25
C SER A 52 -2.21 15.48 2.72
N VAL A 53 -1.81 15.94 3.91
CA VAL A 53 -0.49 15.62 4.50
C VAL A 53 -0.37 14.11 4.76
N CYS A 54 -1.40 13.45 5.30
CA CYS A 54 -1.40 12.01 5.50
C CYS A 54 -1.24 11.23 4.19
N ASN A 55 -1.91 11.66 3.12
CA ASN A 55 -1.75 11.07 1.79
C ASN A 55 -0.32 11.25 1.26
N LEU A 56 0.26 12.45 1.42
CA LEU A 56 1.66 12.73 1.10
C LEU A 56 2.63 11.79 1.84
N VAL A 57 2.43 11.60 3.14
CA VAL A 57 3.22 10.66 3.94
C VAL A 57 3.01 9.21 3.43
N GLY A 58 1.77 8.84 3.11
CA GLY A 58 1.44 7.50 2.64
C GLY A 58 2.19 7.10 1.37
N TYR A 59 2.08 7.89 0.30
CA TYR A 59 2.73 7.53 -0.97
C TYR A 59 4.26 7.70 -0.92
N THR A 60 4.79 8.61 -0.08
CA THR A 60 6.24 8.73 0.10
C THR A 60 6.84 7.53 0.83
N ILE A 61 6.14 6.99 1.84
CA ILE A 61 6.52 5.71 2.48
C ILE A 61 6.52 4.57 1.45
N LEU A 62 5.48 4.47 0.62
CA LEU A 62 5.43 3.45 -0.44
C LEU A 62 6.62 3.55 -1.40
N GLY A 63 7.00 4.77 -1.80
CA GLY A 63 8.19 5.00 -2.60
C GLY A 63 9.49 4.59 -1.91
N ALA A 64 9.67 4.99 -0.65
CA ALA A 64 10.85 4.63 0.14
C ALA A 64 10.98 3.11 0.35
N LEU A 65 9.87 2.43 0.64
CA LEU A 65 9.84 0.96 0.77
C LEU A 65 10.16 0.27 -0.56
N GLY A 66 9.66 0.76 -1.69
CA GLY A 66 9.99 0.23 -3.01
C GLY A 66 11.50 0.29 -3.31
N VAL A 67 12.14 1.42 -2.99
CA VAL A 67 13.59 1.58 -3.15
C VAL A 67 14.36 0.69 -2.18
N GLN A 68 13.90 0.56 -0.92
CA GLN A 68 14.50 -0.33 0.07
C GLN A 68 14.47 -1.80 -0.38
N LEU A 69 13.41 -2.22 -1.08
CA LEU A 69 13.32 -3.56 -1.67
C LEU A 69 14.41 -3.77 -2.73
N LEU A 70 14.56 -2.84 -3.68
CA LEU A 70 15.50 -2.98 -4.78
C LEU A 70 16.97 -2.80 -4.35
N ILE A 71 17.28 -1.69 -3.70
CA ILE A 71 18.66 -1.38 -3.29
C ILE A 71 19.04 -2.22 -2.07
N GLY A 72 18.15 -2.30 -1.08
CA GLY A 72 18.47 -2.91 0.21
C GLY A 72 18.51 -4.44 0.18
N PHE A 73 17.54 -5.08 -0.49
CA PHE A 73 17.48 -6.55 -0.52
C PHE A 73 18.13 -7.15 -1.78
N CYS A 74 17.97 -6.51 -2.95
CA CYS A 74 18.52 -7.05 -4.21
C CYS A 74 19.90 -6.46 -4.58
N GLY A 75 20.31 -5.33 -3.98
CA GLY A 75 21.53 -4.63 -4.35
C GLY A 75 21.46 -3.92 -5.71
N GLN A 76 20.27 -3.72 -6.27
CA GLN A 76 20.06 -3.10 -7.57
C GLN A 76 19.79 -1.61 -7.44
N VAL A 77 20.49 -0.79 -8.23
CA VAL A 77 20.24 0.66 -8.29
C VAL A 77 18.92 0.91 -9.04
N THR A 78 18.04 1.72 -8.45
CA THR A 78 16.79 2.16 -9.08
C THR A 78 16.80 3.68 -9.29
N LEU A 79 16.60 4.11 -10.54
CA LEU A 79 16.54 5.53 -10.91
C LEU A 79 15.14 5.99 -11.34
N GLY A 80 14.23 5.04 -11.63
CA GLY A 80 12.91 5.31 -12.21
C GLY A 80 11.72 5.25 -11.24
N HIS A 81 11.93 4.89 -9.97
CA HIS A 81 10.82 4.60 -9.03
C HIS A 81 9.84 5.76 -8.85
N ALA A 82 10.33 7.01 -8.83
CA ALA A 82 9.48 8.20 -8.73
C ALA A 82 8.64 8.42 -9.99
N ALA A 83 9.19 8.10 -11.17
CA ALA A 83 8.46 8.17 -12.43
C ALA A 83 7.33 7.14 -12.48
N PHE A 84 7.55 5.91 -11.99
CA PHE A 84 6.51 4.88 -11.95
C PHE A 84 5.36 5.26 -10.99
N LEU A 85 5.68 5.84 -9.83
CA LEU A 85 4.67 6.38 -8.91
C LEU A 85 3.87 7.50 -9.57
N ALA A 86 4.54 8.41 -10.29
CA ALA A 86 3.88 9.49 -11.01
C ALA A 86 2.94 8.96 -12.10
N VAL A 87 3.40 8.02 -12.95
CA VAL A 87 2.58 7.44 -14.02
C VAL A 87 1.31 6.79 -13.46
N GLY A 88 1.42 6.02 -12.37
CA GLY A 88 0.26 5.42 -11.71
C GLY A 88 -0.70 6.47 -11.14
N ALA A 89 -0.16 7.47 -10.43
CA ALA A 89 -0.96 8.55 -9.85
C ALA A 89 -1.71 9.36 -10.92
N TYR A 90 -1.04 9.78 -12.00
CA TYR A 90 -1.66 10.50 -13.11
C TYR A 90 -2.70 9.65 -13.85
N THR A 91 -2.44 8.36 -14.03
CA THR A 91 -3.42 7.46 -14.67
C THR A 91 -4.70 7.37 -13.85
N SER A 92 -4.60 7.19 -12.52
CA SER A 92 -5.80 7.09 -11.69
C SER A 92 -6.57 8.41 -11.61
N THR A 93 -5.87 9.54 -11.51
CA THR A 93 -6.51 10.87 -11.44
C THR A 93 -7.18 11.25 -12.74
N LEU A 94 -6.55 11.03 -13.90
CA LEU A 94 -7.18 11.27 -15.20
C LEU A 94 -8.39 10.38 -15.43
N LEU A 95 -8.33 9.12 -15.00
CA LEU A 95 -9.51 8.25 -15.04
C LEU A 95 -10.64 8.80 -14.18
N ILE A 96 -10.38 9.43 -13.04
CA ILE A 96 -11.45 9.93 -12.17
C ILE A 96 -11.99 11.29 -12.64
N LEU A 97 -11.12 12.18 -13.13
CA LEU A 97 -11.46 13.56 -13.44
C LEU A 97 -11.98 13.73 -14.88
N GLU A 98 -11.40 13.03 -15.86
CA GLU A 98 -11.63 13.30 -17.28
C GLU A 98 -12.39 12.17 -17.99
N PHE A 99 -12.39 10.95 -17.47
CA PHE A 99 -13.04 9.82 -18.12
C PHE A 99 -14.56 9.85 -17.90
N PRO A 100 -15.40 9.78 -18.97
CA PRO A 100 -16.84 9.82 -18.84
C PRO A 100 -17.39 8.46 -18.37
N TRP A 101 -17.28 8.20 -17.07
CA TRP A 101 -17.82 6.99 -16.46
C TRP A 101 -19.35 6.94 -16.57
N PRO A 102 -19.94 5.75 -16.80
CA PRO A 102 -21.39 5.60 -16.68
C PRO A 102 -21.81 5.89 -15.23
N LYS A 103 -22.91 6.64 -15.06
CA LYS A 103 -23.38 7.11 -13.73
C LYS A 103 -23.49 5.99 -12.69
N LEU A 104 -23.93 4.80 -13.10
CA LEU A 104 -24.01 3.61 -12.24
C LEU A 104 -22.67 3.28 -11.56
N PHE A 105 -21.54 3.39 -12.28
CA PHE A 105 -20.22 3.12 -11.73
C PHE A 105 -19.73 4.21 -10.77
N LEU A 106 -20.16 5.46 -10.97
CA LEU A 106 -19.86 6.56 -10.05
C LEU A 106 -20.67 6.43 -8.76
N ASP A 107 -21.98 6.19 -8.89
CA ASP A 107 -22.90 6.10 -7.75
C ASP A 107 -22.58 4.92 -6.83
N TRP A 108 -22.12 3.80 -7.41
CA TRP A 108 -21.67 2.64 -6.65
C TRP A 108 -20.19 2.74 -6.22
N GLY A 109 -19.49 3.80 -6.62
CA GLY A 109 -18.07 4.00 -6.29
C GLY A 109 -17.12 2.99 -6.93
N LEU A 110 -17.55 2.25 -7.95
CA LEU A 110 -16.70 1.27 -8.66
C LEU A 110 -15.64 1.93 -9.52
N ALA A 111 -15.81 3.21 -9.90
CA ALA A 111 -14.81 3.95 -10.67
C ALA A 111 -13.44 4.00 -9.95
N TYR A 112 -13.43 4.10 -8.61
CA TYR A 112 -12.20 4.18 -7.80
C TYR A 112 -11.36 2.88 -7.83
N PRO A 113 -11.90 1.68 -7.51
CA PRO A 113 -11.11 0.45 -7.58
C PRO A 113 -10.68 0.12 -9.01
N ILE A 114 -11.52 0.41 -10.02
CA ILE A 114 -11.15 0.17 -11.42
C ILE A 114 -9.99 1.08 -11.82
N SER A 115 -10.02 2.37 -11.45
CA SER A 115 -8.93 3.29 -11.79
C SER A 115 -7.61 2.91 -11.11
N ILE A 116 -7.64 2.38 -9.88
CA ILE A 116 -6.46 1.85 -9.19
C ILE A 116 -5.86 0.66 -9.94
N ILE A 117 -6.68 -0.29 -10.39
CA ILE A 117 -6.21 -1.47 -11.13
C ILE A 117 -5.59 -1.05 -12.46
N VAL A 118 -6.25 -0.16 -13.21
CA VAL A 118 -5.74 0.36 -14.49
C VAL A 118 -4.44 1.12 -14.27
N ALA A 119 -4.35 1.96 -13.25
CA ALA A 119 -3.13 2.67 -12.88
C ALA A 119 -1.97 1.72 -12.57
N ALA A 120 -2.23 0.62 -11.84
CA ALA A 120 -1.21 -0.38 -11.53
C ALA A 120 -0.70 -1.09 -12.80
N ILE A 121 -1.60 -1.42 -13.74
CA ILE A 121 -1.23 -2.04 -15.02
C ILE A 121 -0.39 -1.08 -15.87
N VAL A 122 -0.84 0.17 -16.03
CA VAL A 122 -0.15 1.18 -16.84
C VAL A 122 1.24 1.49 -16.27
N ALA A 123 1.35 1.69 -14.96
CA ALA A 123 2.64 1.89 -14.30
C ALA A 123 3.55 0.67 -14.41
N GLY A 124 2.99 -0.54 -14.29
CA GLY A 124 3.72 -1.79 -14.44
C GLY A 124 4.27 -2.01 -15.86
N ILE A 125 3.48 -1.70 -16.90
CA ILE A 125 3.93 -1.74 -18.30
C ILE A 125 5.07 -0.74 -18.52
N TRP A 126 4.95 0.47 -17.97
CA TRP A 126 6.00 1.48 -18.06
C TRP A 126 7.30 1.02 -17.39
N SER A 127 7.21 0.22 -16.31
CA SER A 127 8.38 -0.34 -15.65
C SER A 127 9.14 -1.38 -16.48
N VAL A 128 8.57 -1.95 -17.53
CA VAL A 128 9.30 -2.90 -18.40
C VAL A 128 10.25 -2.17 -19.36
N LEU A 129 9.98 -0.89 -19.63
CA LEU A 129 10.76 -0.09 -20.58
C LEU A 129 12.03 0.52 -19.97
N PHE A 130 12.20 0.48 -18.64
CA PHE A 130 13.31 1.09 -17.89
C PHE A 130 13.95 0.08 -16.94
#